data_AF-A0A0S9P831-F1
#
_entry.id   AF-A0A0S9P831-F1
#
_cell.length_a   1.000
_cell.length_b   1.000
_cell.length_c   1.000
_cell.angle_alpha   90.00
_cell.angle_beta   90.00
_cell.angle_gamma   90.00
#
_symmetry.space_group_name_H-M   'P 1'
#
loop_
_entity.id
_entity.type
_entity.pdbx_description
1 polymer ?
#
loop_
_entity_poly.entity_id
_entity_poly.type
_entity_poly.pdbx_seq_one_letter_code
_entity_poly.pdbx_strand_id
1 'polypeptide(L)' 'MAMATIHDDFDSGELDPTTWVDHYLPQWTTPERSAARYDWPSDGIRLRIDADQPAWREADGPMRVSNLQTGPFSGPTA' A
#
# COMPACT_ATOMS: atom_id res chain seq x y z
N MET A 1 -10.74 8.07 -22.08
CA MET A 1 -11.13 7.36 -20.85
C MET A 1 -12.02 8.29 -20.06
N ALA A 2 -13.17 7.81 -19.56
CA ALA A 2 -13.94 8.58 -18.60
C ALA A 2 -13.11 8.70 -17.32
N MET A 3 -13.04 9.89 -16.73
CA MET A 3 -12.39 10.05 -15.44
C MET A 3 -13.28 9.39 -14.38
N ALA A 4 -12.85 8.25 -13.84
CA ALA A 4 -13.54 7.62 -12.75
C ALA A 4 -13.29 8.42 -11.47
N THR A 5 -14.35 8.91 -10.84
CA THR A 5 -14.28 9.43 -9.48
C THR A 5 -14.19 8.23 -8.55
N ILE A 6 -13.12 8.16 -7.75
CA ILE A 6 -12.97 7.18 -6.67
C ILE A 6 -13.49 7.82 -5.39
N HIS A 7 -14.31 7.09 -4.65
CA HIS A 7 -14.82 7.47 -3.34
C HIS A 7 -14.78 6.25 -2.45
N ASP A 8 -14.10 6.36 -1.31
CA ASP A 8 -14.02 5.32 -0.30
C ASP A 8 -13.89 6.01 1.07
N ASP A 9 -14.86 5.78 1.94
CA ASP A 9 -14.90 6.33 3.29
C ASP A 9 -14.15 5.44 4.30
N PHE A 10 -13.69 4.26 3.87
CA PHE A 10 -13.03 3.27 4.72
C PHE A 10 -13.88 2.84 5.93
N ASP A 11 -15.19 2.73 5.78
CA ASP A 11 -16.12 2.34 6.84
C ASP A 11 -16.51 0.85 6.83
N SER A 12 -16.22 0.14 5.74
CA SER A 12 -16.55 -1.29 5.54
C SER A 12 -15.79 -2.24 6.46
N GLY A 13 -14.62 -1.83 6.97
CA GLY A 13 -13.70 -2.71 7.69
C GLY A 13 -12.86 -3.61 6.78
N GLU A 14 -12.88 -3.39 5.46
CA GLU A 14 -12.08 -4.12 4.48
C GLU A 14 -11.71 -3.26 3.27
N LEU A 15 -10.57 -3.54 2.63
CA LEU A 15 -10.18 -2.85 1.41
C LEU A 15 -10.91 -3.48 0.22
N ASP A 16 -11.49 -2.66 -0.65
CA ASP A 16 -11.93 -3.10 -1.97
C ASP A 16 -10.70 -3.39 -2.86
N PRO A 17 -10.41 -4.65 -3.20
CA PRO A 17 -9.24 -5.01 -3.99
C PRO A 17 -9.38 -4.62 -5.47
N THR A 18 -10.57 -4.18 -5.90
CA THR A 18 -10.78 -3.66 -7.27
C THR A 18 -10.34 -2.20 -7.39
N THR A 19 -10.22 -1.50 -6.27
CA THR A 19 -9.82 -0.09 -6.17
C THR A 19 -8.42 0.07 -5.60
N TRP A 20 -8.07 -0.71 -4.57
CA TRP A 20 -6.85 -0.53 -3.79
C TRP A 20 -5.89 -1.71 -3.93
N VAL A 21 -4.62 -1.36 -4.08
CA VAL A 21 -3.46 -2.25 -3.95
C VAL A 21 -2.75 -1.86 -2.67
N ASP A 22 -2.61 -2.80 -1.75
CA ASP A 22 -1.98 -2.64 -0.44
C ASP A 22 -0.52 -3.11 -0.42
N HIS A 23 0.11 -3.14 -1.59
CA HIS A 23 1.52 -3.42 -1.77
C HIS A 23 2.24 -2.21 -2.36
N TYR A 24 3.22 -1.63 -1.67
CA TYR A 24 3.99 -0.51 -2.20
C TYR A 24 5.01 -0.96 -3.25
N LEU A 25 4.82 -0.50 -4.49
CA LEU A 25 5.69 -0.74 -5.65
C LEU A 25 6.32 -2.16 -5.66
N PRO A 26 5.48 -3.23 -5.67
CA PRO A 26 5.94 -4.60 -5.46
C PRO A 26 6.96 -5.08 -6.49
N GLN A 27 6.97 -4.48 -7.69
CA GLN A 27 7.93 -4.78 -8.75
C GLN A 27 9.40 -4.49 -8.39
N TRP A 28 9.65 -3.72 -7.32
CA TRP A 28 11.01 -3.36 -6.89
C TRP A 28 11.48 -4.10 -5.63
N THR A 29 10.63 -4.92 -5.01
CA THR A 29 10.93 -5.61 -3.75
C THR A 29 10.28 -7.01 -3.69
N THR A 30 10.17 -7.62 -2.51
CA THR A 30 9.44 -8.88 -2.30
C THR A 30 7.98 -8.63 -1.90
N PRO A 31 7.07 -9.62 -2.10
CA PRO A 31 5.68 -9.51 -1.65
C PRO A 31 5.57 -9.15 -0.17
N GLU A 32 6.39 -9.76 0.69
CA GLU A 32 6.36 -9.55 2.13
C GLU A 32 6.81 -8.15 2.54
N ARG A 33 7.79 -7.57 1.84
CA ARG A 33 8.34 -6.23 2.14
C ARG A 33 7.52 -5.10 1.52
N SER A 34 6.69 -5.40 0.52
CA SER A 34 5.77 -4.43 -0.09
C SER A 34 4.43 -4.35 0.63
N ALA A 35 4.00 -5.41 1.31
CA ALA A 35 2.72 -5.47 2.00
C ALA A 35 2.57 -4.37 3.07
N ALA A 36 1.48 -3.61 2.99
CA ALA A 36 1.10 -2.63 3.99
C ALA A 36 0.62 -3.32 5.27
N ARG A 37 0.91 -2.69 6.40
CA ARG A 37 0.30 -3.05 7.69
C ARG A 37 -0.78 -2.03 8.02
N TYR A 38 -2.00 -2.51 8.26
CA TYR A 38 -3.13 -1.67 8.61
C TYR A 38 -4.12 -2.40 9.53
N ASP A 39 -4.98 -1.62 10.17
CA ASP A 39 -6.15 -2.08 10.90
C ASP A 39 -7.31 -1.08 10.77
N TRP A 40 -8.47 -1.47 11.30
CA TRP A 40 -9.72 -0.71 11.21
C TRP A 40 -10.17 -0.30 12.61
N PRO A 41 -9.67 0.82 13.15
CA PRO A 41 -10.29 1.45 14.32
C PRO A 41 -11.72 1.90 14.00
N SER A 42 -12.45 2.42 14.98
CA SER A 42 -13.86 2.83 14.82
C SER A 42 -14.11 3.98 13.83
N ASP A 43 -13.06 4.56 13.24
CA ASP A 43 -13.13 5.77 12.41
C ASP A 43 -12.18 5.66 11.21
N GLY A 44 -12.45 4.68 10.34
CA GLY A 44 -11.71 4.48 9.11
C GLY A 44 -10.56 3.48 9.21
N ILE A 45 -9.65 3.57 8.24
CA ILE A 45 -8.42 2.77 8.18
C ILE A 45 -7.25 3.48 8.87
N ARG A 46 -6.41 2.70 9.56
CA ARG A 46 -5.13 3.16 10.10
C ARG A 46 -3.97 2.40 9.49
N LEU A 47 -3.15 3.09 8.72
CA LEU A 47 -1.84 2.58 8.27
C LEU A 47 -0.85 2.62 9.43
N ARG A 48 -0.06 1.55 9.58
CA ARG A 48 0.91 1.39 10.67
C ARG A 48 2.32 1.20 10.14
N ILE A 49 3.29 1.77 10.84
CA ILE A 49 4.70 1.41 10.74
C ILE A 49 5.11 0.86 12.09
N ASP A 50 5.10 -0.47 12.23
CA ASP A 50 5.47 -1.11 13.49
C ASP A 50 6.99 -1.18 13.64
N ALA A 51 7.47 -1.38 14.87
CA ALA A 51 8.91 -1.42 15.17
C ALA A 51 9.65 -2.54 14.44
N ASP A 52 8.97 -3.67 14.20
CA ASP A 52 9.49 -4.86 13.52
C ASP A 52 9.28 -4.82 11.99
N GLN A 53 8.69 -3.76 11.45
CA GLN A 53 8.46 -3.67 10.01
C GLN A 53 9.80 -3.51 9.27
N PRO A 54 10.13 -4.42 8.33
CA PRO A 54 11.39 -4.37 7.62
C PRO A 54 11.47 -3.15 6.71
N ALA A 55 12.69 -2.76 6.35
CA ALA A 55 12.88 -1.80 5.27
C ALA A 55 12.24 -2.33 3.98
N TRP A 56 11.56 -1.45 3.23
CA TRP A 56 10.86 -1.79 1.99
C TRP A 56 11.81 -2.43 0.96
N ARG A 57 12.97 -1.82 0.73
CA ARG A 57 14.00 -2.31 -0.18
C ARG A 57 15.38 -1.96 0.35
N GLU A 58 16.31 -2.92 0.34
CA GLU A 58 17.64 -2.74 0.93
C GLU A 58 18.44 -1.61 0.25
N ALA A 59 18.29 -1.49 -1.08
CA ALA A 59 18.93 -0.45 -1.87
C ALA A 59 18.46 0.97 -1.49
N ASP A 60 17.28 1.10 -0.89
CA ASP A 60 16.66 2.36 -0.46
C ASP A 60 16.87 2.61 1.05
N GLY A 61 17.77 1.86 1.68
CA GLY A 61 18.17 2.05 3.07
C GLY A 61 17.06 1.68 4.06
N PRO A 62 16.92 2.41 5.20
CA PRO A 62 16.00 2.05 6.27
C PRO A 62 14.55 2.49 6.03
N MET A 63 14.18 2.87 4.81
CA MET A 63 12.83 3.31 4.47
C MET A 63 11.81 2.21 4.76
N ARG A 64 10.80 2.52 5.57
CA ARG A 64 9.67 1.64 5.90
C ARG A 64 8.39 2.30 5.40
N VAL A 65 7.43 1.50 4.94
CA VAL A 65 6.22 2.02 4.31
C VAL A 65 5.06 1.04 4.44
N SER A 66 3.90 1.60 4.76
CA SER A 66 2.58 0.98 4.60
C SER A 66 1.79 1.96 3.75
N ASN A 67 1.30 1.51 2.60
CA ASN A 67 0.73 2.35 1.55
C ASN A 67 -0.50 1.67 0.94
N LEU A 68 -1.42 2.49 0.45
CA LEU A 68 -2.45 2.08 -0.51
C LEU A 68 -2.22 2.85 -1.80
N GLN A 69 -2.36 2.18 -2.93
CA GLN A 69 -2.30 2.80 -4.25
C GLN A 69 -3.42 2.24 -5.14
N THR A 70 -3.88 3.04 -6.09
CA THR A 70 -4.92 2.61 -7.05
C THR A 70 -4.34 1.90 -8.27
N GLY A 71 -3.01 1.78 -8.33
CA GLY A 71 -2.28 0.99 -9.31
C GLY A 71 -0.77 1.21 -9.20
N PRO A 72 0.06 0.16 -9.30
CA PRO A 72 1.51 0.30 -9.38
C PRO A 72 1.95 0.67 -10.80
N PHE A 73 2.98 1.50 -10.91
CA PHE A 73 3.67 1.75 -12.18
C PHE A 73 5.17 1.45 -12.04
N SER A 74 5.70 0.55 -12.87
CA SER A 74 7.11 0.17 -12.84
C SER A 74 8.02 1.22 -13.48
N GLY A 75 7.50 2.10 -14.33
CA GLY A 75 8.35 2.83 -15.27
C GLY A 75 8.97 1.89 -16.31
N PRO A 76 9.89 2.42 -17.15
CA PRO A 76 10.64 1.61 -18.10
C PRO A 76 11.46 0.53 -17.39
N THR A 77 11.49 -0.68 -17.96
CA THR A 77 12.42 -1.72 -17.52
C THR A 77 13.84 -1.27 -17.84
N ALA A 78 14.71 -1.25 -16.83
CA ALA A 78 16.14 -0.96 -17.01
C ALA A 78 16.87 -2.17 -17.61
#